data_AF-A0AAE1QK23-F1
#
_entry.id   AF-A0AAE1QK23-F1
#
_cell.length_a   1.000
_cell.length_b   1.000
_cell.length_c   1.000
_cell.angle_alpha   90.00
_cell.angle_beta   90.00
_cell.angle_gamma   90.00
#
_symmetry.space_group_name_H-M   'P 1'
#
loop_
_entity.id
_entity.type
_entity.pdbx_description
1 polymer ?
#
loop_
_entity_poly.entity_id
_entity_poly.type
_entity_poly.pdbx_seq_one_letter_code
_entity_poly.pdbx_strand_id
1 'polypeptide(L)'
;MPLLDALLEKNIRLVDYEAICNKQGERMVAFGEIAGTAGMINILSGLGLRLLALGYYTPFIHIGMAHHYRNIKGARKAIHRAGSYITRNKMHKSIGPLVFIFTGSGNVSNGAQEMIRELPHKYVSVKELPMVANYGSTNLVYCCVVSRKDHIVKKDGGKYNKLEYNQHPEHFTSLFAQKVAPYASVIINGISWPVNSPRLLTTDDAKDLLRPVNNPSLSTFQASPQLPHRLLAISDVTADPGGSIEFVKECTAIDTPFCLYDVEQNKLKYGSMQGPGVLICSINNMPTQLPLEATEFFGSLLLPYIYDILQSDINKSFEEHSFTHEVEKAVITSEGKLTKNFEIITDLRAQN
;
A
#
# COMPACT_ATOMS: atom_id res chain seq x y z
N MET A 1 3.26 -29.41 9.02
CA MET A 1 3.77 -28.02 9.06
C MET A 1 4.99 -28.02 9.98
N PRO A 2 6.22 -28.20 9.46
CA PRO A 2 7.34 -28.65 10.28
C PRO A 2 7.66 -27.79 11.52
N LEU A 3 7.56 -26.45 11.41
CA LEU A 3 7.76 -25.56 12.56
C LEU A 3 6.71 -25.80 13.66
N LEU A 4 5.43 -25.90 13.29
CA LEU A 4 4.35 -26.14 14.24
C LEU A 4 4.50 -27.51 14.91
N ASP A 5 4.84 -28.54 14.14
CA ASP A 5 5.05 -29.89 14.65
C ASP A 5 6.19 -29.89 15.70
N ALA A 6 7.30 -29.21 15.42
CA ALA A 6 8.42 -29.07 16.36
C ALA A 6 8.06 -28.28 17.62
N LEU A 7 7.23 -27.23 17.52
CA LEU A 7 6.76 -26.45 18.67
C LEU A 7 5.90 -27.29 19.61
N LEU A 8 4.99 -28.10 19.06
CA LEU A 8 4.13 -29.00 19.82
C LEU A 8 4.95 -30.11 20.49
N GLU A 9 5.84 -30.78 19.76
CA GLU A 9 6.70 -31.85 20.29
C GLU A 9 7.62 -31.37 21.42
N LYS A 10 8.14 -30.15 21.31
CA LYS A 10 9.02 -29.54 22.31
C LYS A 10 8.27 -28.86 23.46
N ASN A 11 6.94 -28.93 23.45
CA ASN A 11 6.07 -28.25 24.42
C ASN A 11 6.41 -26.74 24.55
N ILE A 12 6.58 -26.06 23.42
CA ILE A 12 6.87 -24.63 23.37
C ILE A 12 5.56 -23.83 23.38
N ARG A 13 5.51 -22.80 24.23
CA ARG A 13 4.45 -21.79 24.19
C ARG A 13 4.78 -20.71 23.16
N LEU A 14 4.17 -20.78 21.98
CA LEU A 14 4.39 -19.80 20.91
C LEU A 14 3.44 -18.61 21.09
N VAL A 15 4.00 -17.41 21.27
CA VAL A 15 3.26 -16.15 21.19
C VAL A 15 3.57 -15.51 19.84
N ASP A 16 2.56 -15.36 18.99
CA ASP A 16 2.71 -14.74 17.68
C ASP A 16 2.30 -13.25 17.75
N TYR A 17 3.26 -12.36 17.54
CA TYR A 17 3.01 -10.92 17.61
C TYR A 17 2.05 -10.43 16.52
N GLU A 18 1.89 -11.16 15.42
CA GLU A 18 0.89 -10.86 14.39
C GLU A 18 -0.54 -11.09 14.88
N ALA A 19 -0.74 -12.00 15.83
CA ALA A 19 -2.03 -12.32 16.42
C ALA A 19 -2.41 -11.44 17.62
N ILE A 20 -1.57 -10.46 18.00
CA ILE A 20 -1.90 -9.45 19.01
C ILE A 20 -2.94 -8.48 18.43
N CYS A 21 -4.21 -8.79 18.71
CA CYS A 21 -5.37 -8.04 18.23
C CYS A 21 -6.23 -7.55 19.39
N ASN A 22 -6.83 -6.38 19.24
CA ASN A 22 -7.82 -5.89 20.19
C ASN A 22 -9.12 -6.72 20.13
N LYS A 23 -10.08 -6.39 21.00
CA LYS A 23 -11.38 -7.08 21.08
C LYS A 23 -12.21 -6.97 19.78
N GLN A 24 -11.92 -5.99 18.93
CA GLN A 24 -12.55 -5.78 17.62
C GLN A 24 -11.83 -6.54 16.49
N GLY A 25 -10.74 -7.25 16.78
CA GLY A 25 -9.94 -8.00 15.80
C GLY A 25 -8.95 -7.13 15.02
N GLU A 26 -8.70 -5.89 15.47
CA GLU A 26 -7.72 -5.01 14.84
C GLU A 26 -6.32 -5.32 15.39
N ARG A 27 -5.37 -5.55 14.48
CA ARG A 27 -3.98 -5.83 14.84
C ARG A 27 -3.33 -4.60 15.48
N MET A 28 -2.74 -4.80 16.66
CA MET A 28 -2.17 -3.72 17.47
C MET A 28 -0.67 -3.52 17.21
N VAL A 29 0.02 -4.60 16.85
CA VAL A 29 1.48 -4.61 16.64
C VAL A 29 1.78 -4.91 15.17
N ALA A 30 2.12 -3.88 14.39
CA ALA A 30 2.34 -4.00 12.95
C ALA A 30 3.26 -2.91 12.40
N PHE A 31 3.83 -3.14 11.22
CA PHE A 31 4.72 -2.20 10.53
C PHE A 31 4.01 -1.28 9.52
N GLY A 32 2.66 -1.23 9.53
CA GLY A 32 1.89 -0.60 8.46
C GLY A 32 2.28 0.85 8.18
N GLU A 33 2.54 1.65 9.22
CA GLU A 33 2.91 3.06 9.07
C GLU A 33 4.23 3.22 8.32
N ILE A 34 5.28 2.52 8.78
CA ILE A 34 6.61 2.55 8.16
C ILE A 34 6.58 1.94 6.75
N ALA A 35 5.74 0.92 6.50
CA ALA A 35 5.53 0.38 5.16
C ALA A 35 4.97 1.45 4.21
N GLY A 36 3.99 2.23 4.66
CA GLY A 36 3.44 3.36 3.91
C GLY A 36 4.46 4.45 3.65
N THR A 37 5.25 4.81 4.66
CA THR A 37 6.33 5.79 4.55
C THR A 37 7.38 5.37 3.52
N ALA A 38 7.90 4.14 3.61
CA ALA A 38 8.87 3.61 2.66
C ALA A 38 8.28 3.48 1.24
N GLY A 39 7.04 2.98 1.11
CA GLY A 39 6.33 2.90 -0.16
C GLY A 39 6.17 4.26 -0.84
N MET A 40 5.83 5.30 -0.08
CA MET A 40 5.72 6.65 -0.61
C MET A 40 7.07 7.23 -1.04
N ILE A 41 8.13 7.06 -0.26
CA ILE A 41 9.49 7.52 -0.64
C ILE A 41 9.92 6.83 -1.95
N ASN A 42 9.73 5.52 -2.03
CA ASN A 42 10.09 4.73 -3.19
C ASN A 42 9.30 5.14 -4.43
N ILE A 43 7.98 5.31 -4.34
CA ILE A 43 7.20 5.67 -5.51
C ILE A 43 7.46 7.10 -5.99
N LEU A 44 7.86 8.03 -5.10
CA LEU A 44 8.33 9.36 -5.52
C LEU A 44 9.66 9.27 -6.28
N SER A 45 10.59 8.44 -5.82
CA SER A 45 11.85 8.16 -6.53
C SER A 45 11.57 7.54 -7.91
N GLY A 46 10.74 6.50 -7.94
CA GLY A 46 10.32 5.82 -9.15
C GLY A 46 9.58 6.74 -10.12
N LEU A 47 8.72 7.63 -9.64
CA LEU A 47 8.05 8.64 -10.45
C LEU A 47 9.06 9.57 -11.13
N GLY A 48 10.12 9.98 -10.43
CA GLY A 48 11.21 10.77 -11.00
C GLY A 48 11.90 10.05 -12.15
N LEU A 49 12.25 8.78 -11.96
CA LEU A 49 12.88 7.94 -12.98
C LEU A 49 11.93 7.67 -14.17
N ARG A 50 10.65 7.40 -13.90
CA ARG A 50 9.63 7.17 -14.92
C ARG A 50 9.40 8.41 -15.77
N LEU A 51 9.29 9.59 -15.15
CA LEU A 51 9.16 10.86 -15.87
C LEU A 51 10.40 11.15 -16.71
N LEU A 52 11.60 10.89 -16.18
CA LEU A 52 12.84 11.04 -16.95
C LEU A 52 12.86 10.13 -18.19
N ALA A 53 12.46 8.86 -18.03
CA ALA A 53 12.35 7.91 -19.14
C ALA A 53 11.29 8.31 -20.18
N LEU A 54 10.30 9.13 -19.79
CA LEU A 54 9.30 9.74 -20.66
C LEU A 54 9.73 11.11 -21.21
N GLY A 55 10.97 11.53 -20.99
CA GLY A 55 11.54 12.78 -21.52
C GLY A 55 11.35 14.01 -20.63
N TYR A 56 10.97 13.81 -19.37
CA TYR A 56 10.72 14.89 -18.41
C TYR A 56 11.73 14.92 -17.28
N TYR A 57 12.52 16.00 -17.23
CA TYR A 57 13.28 16.33 -16.04
C TYR A 57 12.37 16.98 -15.00
N THR A 58 12.20 16.35 -13.83
CA THR A 58 11.33 16.86 -12.75
C THR A 58 12.04 16.82 -11.40
N PRO A 59 11.62 17.63 -10.40
CA PRO A 59 12.24 17.64 -9.08
C PRO A 59 12.24 16.28 -8.36
N PHE A 60 11.33 15.37 -8.72
CA PHE A 60 11.28 14.00 -8.17
C PHE A 60 12.55 13.20 -8.46
N ILE A 61 13.31 13.51 -9.51
CA ILE A 61 14.57 12.82 -9.86
C ILE A 61 15.63 12.92 -8.76
N HIS A 62 15.50 13.90 -7.85
CA HIS A 62 16.42 14.10 -6.73
C HIS A 62 16.02 13.35 -5.46
N ILE A 63 14.92 12.59 -5.49
CA ILE A 63 14.49 11.75 -4.38
C ILE A 63 15.06 10.35 -4.60
N GLY A 64 15.93 9.90 -3.69
CA GLY A 64 16.40 8.52 -3.64
C GLY A 64 15.37 7.56 -3.03
N MET A 65 15.65 6.27 -3.15
CA MET A 65 14.90 5.20 -2.49
C MET A 65 14.97 5.30 -0.97
N ALA A 66 14.02 4.70 -0.25
CA ALA A 66 13.96 4.74 1.20
C ALA A 66 15.27 4.28 1.86
N HIS A 67 15.84 3.17 1.38
CA HIS A 67 17.10 2.61 1.89
C HIS A 67 18.36 3.43 1.52
N HIS A 68 18.25 4.47 0.67
CA HIS A 68 19.36 5.40 0.42
C HIS A 68 19.54 6.42 1.56
N TYR A 69 18.57 6.54 2.47
CA TYR A 69 18.63 7.45 3.60
C TYR A 69 18.97 6.69 4.88
N ARG A 70 19.80 7.32 5.72
CA ARG A 70 20.10 6.79 7.07
C ARG A 70 18.86 6.79 7.98
N ASN A 71 17.92 7.70 7.75
CA ASN A 71 16.71 7.88 8.55
C ASN A 71 15.63 8.64 7.75
N ILE A 72 14.39 8.60 8.23
CA ILE A 72 13.22 9.26 7.64
C ILE A 72 13.45 10.78 7.51
N LYS A 73 14.16 11.41 8.45
CA LYS A 73 14.46 12.85 8.39
C LYS A 73 15.25 13.22 7.13
N GLY A 74 16.16 12.35 6.68
CA GLY A 74 16.87 12.53 5.41
C GLY A 74 15.94 12.51 4.20
N ALA A 75 15.05 11.52 4.14
CA ALA A 75 14.06 11.39 3.08
C ALA A 75 13.11 12.59 3.03
N ARG A 76 12.57 13.02 4.19
CA ARG A 76 11.71 14.21 4.29
C ARG A 76 12.37 15.46 3.74
N LYS A 77 13.64 15.70 4.05
CA LYS A 77 14.38 16.85 3.49
C LYS A 77 14.50 16.80 1.97
N ALA A 78 14.73 15.62 1.39
CA ALA A 78 14.80 15.46 -0.06
C ALA A 78 13.42 15.73 -0.72
N ILE A 79 12.34 15.18 -0.15
CA ILE A 79 10.98 15.42 -0.61
C ILE A 79 10.61 16.91 -0.48
N HIS A 80 10.90 17.52 0.67
CA HIS A 80 10.66 18.95 0.92
C HIS A 80 11.37 19.84 -0.10
N ARG A 81 12.62 19.50 -0.45
CA ARG A 81 13.39 20.19 -1.47
C ARG A 81 12.73 20.07 -2.84
N ALA A 82 12.28 18.87 -3.22
CA ALA A 82 11.53 18.66 -4.46
C ALA A 82 10.23 19.50 -4.46
N GLY A 83 9.50 19.52 -3.34
CA GLY A 83 8.31 20.35 -3.14
C GLY A 83 8.56 21.84 -3.35
N SER A 84 9.68 22.37 -2.84
CA SER A 84 10.08 23.76 -3.04
C SER A 84 10.27 24.13 -4.52
N TYR A 85 10.77 23.20 -5.34
CA TYR A 85 10.88 23.40 -6.80
C TYR A 85 9.50 23.33 -7.49
N ILE A 86 8.61 22.45 -7.04
CA ILE A 86 7.24 22.36 -7.56
C ILE A 86 6.50 23.69 -7.33
N THR A 87 6.57 24.27 -6.12
CA THR A 87 5.96 25.58 -5.81
C THR A 87 6.45 26.70 -6.73
N ARG A 88 7.71 26.62 -7.19
CA ARG A 88 8.33 27.58 -8.11
C ARG A 88 8.05 27.28 -9.59
N ASN A 89 7.03 26.48 -9.90
CA ASN A 89 6.63 26.09 -11.25
C ASN A 89 7.76 25.42 -12.06
N LYS A 90 8.60 24.61 -11.40
CA LYS A 90 9.66 23.83 -12.08
C LYS A 90 9.18 22.47 -12.60
N MET A 91 7.86 22.26 -12.65
CA MET A 91 7.23 21.15 -13.37
C MET A 91 6.87 21.61 -14.78
N HIS A 92 7.14 20.78 -15.78
CA HIS A 92 6.75 21.09 -17.16
C HIS A 92 5.22 21.06 -17.30
N LYS A 93 4.62 22.08 -17.93
CA LYS A 93 3.16 22.23 -17.99
C LYS A 93 2.43 21.08 -18.67
N SER A 94 3.06 20.41 -19.64
CA SER A 94 2.47 19.26 -20.34
C SER A 94 2.34 17.99 -19.47
N ILE A 95 2.98 17.94 -18.30
CA ILE A 95 2.72 16.88 -17.30
C ILE A 95 1.31 17.03 -16.72
N GLY A 96 0.81 18.27 -16.66
CA GLY A 96 -0.46 18.60 -16.04
C GLY A 96 -0.47 18.39 -14.52
N PRO A 97 -1.65 18.50 -13.89
CA PRO A 97 -1.81 18.30 -12.45
C PRO A 97 -1.55 16.86 -12.06
N LEU A 98 -0.73 16.66 -11.03
CA LEU A 98 -0.48 15.34 -10.45
C LEU A 98 -1.49 15.06 -9.34
N VAL A 99 -2.13 13.90 -9.44
CA VAL A 99 -3.14 13.44 -8.48
C VAL A 99 -2.65 12.14 -7.83
N PHE A 100 -2.43 12.18 -6.52
CA PHE A 100 -2.03 11.05 -5.69
C PHE A 100 -3.25 10.49 -4.97
N ILE A 101 -3.53 9.21 -5.20
CA ILE A 101 -4.63 8.47 -4.58
C ILE A 101 -4.05 7.57 -3.50
N PHE A 102 -4.57 7.69 -2.27
CA PHE A 102 -4.25 6.80 -1.16
C PHE A 102 -5.45 5.90 -0.89
N THR A 103 -5.30 4.58 -1.05
CA THR A 103 -6.40 3.66 -0.78
C THR A 103 -6.33 3.18 0.67
N GLY A 104 -7.51 3.14 1.31
CA GLY A 104 -7.62 2.84 2.73
C GLY A 104 -7.32 4.05 3.63
N SER A 105 -7.72 3.92 4.89
CA SER A 105 -7.56 4.94 5.93
C SER A 105 -6.77 4.42 7.14
N GLY A 106 -6.04 3.32 6.96
CA GLY A 106 -5.22 2.70 8.00
C GLY A 106 -3.77 3.20 8.00
N ASN A 107 -2.93 2.52 8.77
CA ASN A 107 -1.54 2.93 9.03
C ASN A 107 -0.71 3.13 7.76
N VAL A 108 -0.84 2.27 6.75
CA VAL A 108 -0.15 2.41 5.46
C VAL A 108 -0.49 3.73 4.77
N SER A 109 -1.78 4.05 4.67
CA SER A 109 -2.24 5.31 4.08
C SER A 109 -1.74 6.51 4.89
N ASN A 110 -1.75 6.43 6.21
CA ASN A 110 -1.27 7.50 7.09
C ASN A 110 0.24 7.76 6.96
N GLY A 111 1.06 6.71 6.95
CA GLY A 111 2.52 6.84 6.77
C GLY A 111 2.89 7.41 5.40
N ALA A 112 2.18 7.00 4.35
CA ALA A 112 2.37 7.58 3.02
C ALA A 112 1.95 9.06 2.96
N GLN A 113 0.83 9.41 3.60
CA GLN A 113 0.37 10.79 3.73
C GLN A 113 1.31 11.66 4.58
N GLU A 114 2.08 11.09 5.50
CA GLU A 114 3.08 11.88 6.23
C GLU A 114 4.18 12.38 5.29
N MET A 115 4.61 11.55 4.34
CA MET A 115 5.63 11.93 3.35
C MET A 115 5.07 12.90 2.30
N ILE A 116 3.82 12.73 1.84
CA ILE A 116 3.23 13.68 0.87
C ILE A 116 3.09 15.09 1.45
N ARG A 117 2.96 15.24 2.78
CA ARG A 117 2.86 16.55 3.43
C ARG A 117 4.10 17.42 3.25
N GLU A 118 5.25 16.82 2.91
CA GLU A 118 6.47 17.56 2.56
C GLU A 118 6.42 18.21 1.17
N LEU A 119 5.45 17.83 0.32
CA LEU A 119 5.18 18.50 -0.95
C LEU A 119 4.14 19.62 -0.77
N PRO A 120 4.12 20.65 -1.63
CA PRO A 120 2.97 21.55 -1.72
C PRO A 120 1.77 20.72 -2.17
N HIS A 121 0.76 20.58 -1.31
CA HIS A 121 -0.33 19.65 -1.55
C HIS A 121 -1.70 20.24 -1.23
N LYS A 122 -2.74 19.68 -1.85
CA LYS A 122 -4.14 19.97 -1.54
C LYS A 122 -4.94 18.67 -1.50
N TYR A 123 -5.58 18.39 -0.36
CA TYR A 123 -6.52 17.27 -0.26
C TYR A 123 -7.85 17.62 -0.94
N VAL A 124 -8.41 16.66 -1.66
CA VAL A 124 -9.69 16.76 -2.37
C VAL A 124 -10.52 15.50 -2.18
N SER A 125 -11.83 15.63 -2.31
CA SER A 125 -12.76 14.51 -2.31
C SER A 125 -12.78 13.78 -3.66
N VAL A 126 -13.31 12.55 -3.68
CA VAL A 126 -13.50 11.77 -4.93
C VAL A 126 -14.33 12.53 -5.96
N LYS A 127 -15.30 13.34 -5.54
CA LYS A 127 -16.14 14.16 -6.43
C LYS A 127 -15.38 15.27 -7.15
N GLU A 128 -14.29 15.75 -6.56
CA GLU A 128 -13.47 16.84 -7.11
C GLU A 128 -12.37 16.33 -8.05
N LEU A 129 -12.10 15.01 -8.08
CA LEU A 129 -11.07 14.39 -8.94
C LEU A 129 -11.16 14.80 -10.41
N PRO A 130 -12.34 14.78 -11.08
CA PRO A 130 -12.44 15.21 -12.47
C PRO A 130 -12.04 16.67 -12.67
N MET A 131 -12.38 17.55 -11.72
CA MET A 131 -12.07 18.97 -11.79
C MET A 131 -10.57 19.21 -11.66
N VAL A 132 -9.92 18.63 -10.65
CA VAL A 132 -8.50 18.87 -10.41
C VAL A 132 -7.60 18.16 -11.42
N ALA A 133 -7.99 17.00 -11.92
CA ALA A 133 -7.23 16.31 -12.95
C ALA A 133 -7.16 17.11 -14.26
N ASN A 134 -8.24 17.81 -14.63
CA ASN A 134 -8.32 18.55 -15.89
C ASN A 134 -7.89 20.02 -15.77
N TYR A 135 -8.17 20.66 -14.63
CA TYR A 135 -8.01 22.12 -14.46
C TYR A 135 -7.17 22.50 -13.24
N GLY A 136 -6.54 21.53 -12.58
CA GLY A 136 -5.68 21.77 -11.44
C GLY A 136 -4.45 22.61 -11.79
N SER A 137 -3.79 23.11 -10.75
CA SER A 137 -2.51 23.78 -10.87
C SER A 137 -1.36 22.77 -10.89
N THR A 138 -0.24 23.15 -11.51
CA THR A 138 1.01 22.35 -11.55
C THR A 138 2.03 22.76 -10.50
N ASN A 139 1.71 23.76 -9.65
CA ASN A 139 2.59 24.22 -8.56
C ASN A 139 2.33 23.51 -7.21
N LEU A 140 1.46 22.50 -7.21
CA LEU A 140 1.14 21.64 -6.08
C LEU A 140 0.70 20.26 -6.58
N VAL A 141 0.59 19.30 -5.67
CA VAL A 141 0.02 17.97 -5.92
C VAL A 141 -1.35 17.85 -5.28
N TYR A 142 -2.26 17.14 -5.93
CA TYR A 142 -3.59 16.86 -5.38
C TYR A 142 -3.58 15.50 -4.70
N CYS A 143 -4.20 15.41 -3.52
CA CYS A 143 -4.25 14.19 -2.73
C CYS A 143 -5.70 13.77 -2.52
N CYS A 144 -6.03 12.50 -2.69
CA CYS A 144 -7.34 11.98 -2.34
C CYS A 144 -7.21 10.68 -1.57
N VAL A 145 -7.81 10.63 -0.38
CA VAL A 145 -7.89 9.41 0.43
C VAL A 145 -9.22 8.72 0.09
N VAL A 146 -9.12 7.49 -0.38
CA VAL A 146 -10.27 6.72 -0.88
C VAL A 146 -10.54 5.57 0.06
N SER A 147 -11.70 5.63 0.70
CA SER A 147 -12.21 4.61 1.60
C SER A 147 -13.20 3.69 0.89
N ARG A 148 -13.56 2.56 1.52
CA ARG A 148 -14.50 1.58 0.95
C ARG A 148 -15.83 2.22 0.52
N LYS A 149 -16.40 3.11 1.34
CA LYS A 149 -17.67 3.80 1.03
C LYS A 149 -17.64 4.66 -0.24
N ASP A 150 -16.45 5.04 -0.72
CA ASP A 150 -16.32 5.94 -1.87
C ASP A 150 -16.42 5.19 -3.21
N HIS A 151 -16.15 3.88 -3.22
CA HIS A 151 -16.07 3.08 -4.44
C HIS A 151 -16.78 1.73 -4.37
N ILE A 152 -16.97 1.15 -3.18
CA ILE A 152 -17.71 -0.10 -3.02
C ILE A 152 -19.21 0.18 -3.02
N VAL A 153 -19.94 -0.50 -3.91
CA VAL A 153 -21.39 -0.38 -4.05
C VAL A 153 -22.04 -1.76 -4.06
N LYS A 154 -23.28 -1.86 -3.59
CA LYS A 154 -24.05 -3.10 -3.70
C LYS A 154 -24.48 -3.31 -5.14
N LYS A 155 -24.46 -4.56 -5.60
CA LYS A 155 -24.92 -4.94 -6.95
C LYS A 155 -26.43 -4.72 -7.13
N ASP A 156 -27.20 -4.78 -6.05
CA ASP A 156 -28.65 -4.57 -6.01
C ASP A 156 -29.08 -3.09 -5.95
N GLY A 157 -28.12 -2.15 -5.92
CA GLY A 157 -28.39 -0.71 -5.83
C GLY A 157 -28.59 -0.17 -4.40
N GLY A 158 -28.47 -1.02 -3.37
CA GLY A 158 -28.51 -0.60 -1.98
C GLY A 158 -27.29 0.21 -1.53
N LYS A 159 -27.39 0.84 -0.34
CA LYS A 159 -26.29 1.63 0.25
C LYS A 159 -25.18 0.72 0.78
N TYR A 160 -23.94 1.17 0.70
CA TYR A 160 -22.81 0.49 1.33
C TYR A 160 -23.01 0.36 2.84
N ASN A 161 -22.86 -0.87 3.35
CA ASN A 161 -22.84 -1.20 4.78
C ASN A 161 -21.56 -1.98 5.09
N LYS A 162 -20.78 -1.53 6.08
CA LYS A 162 -19.48 -2.14 6.44
C LYS A 162 -19.63 -3.57 6.98
N LEU A 163 -20.63 -3.83 7.82
CA LEU A 163 -20.84 -5.14 8.44
C LEU A 163 -21.25 -6.17 7.38
N GLU A 164 -22.20 -5.80 6.53
CA GLU A 164 -22.64 -6.65 5.42
C GLU A 164 -21.50 -6.93 4.45
N TYR A 165 -20.71 -5.91 4.06
CA TYR A 165 -19.56 -6.10 3.20
C TYR A 165 -18.51 -7.06 3.77
N ASN A 166 -18.30 -7.01 5.09
CA ASN A 166 -17.33 -7.89 5.75
C ASN A 166 -17.82 -9.35 5.80
N GLN A 167 -19.13 -9.59 5.83
CA GLN A 167 -19.73 -10.94 5.89
C GLN A 167 -20.00 -11.52 4.50
N HIS A 168 -20.45 -10.67 3.58
CA HIS A 168 -20.92 -11.02 2.23
C HIS A 168 -20.31 -10.10 1.16
N PRO A 169 -18.98 -10.09 0.99
CA PRO A 169 -18.31 -9.23 0.00
C PRO A 169 -18.78 -9.51 -1.44
N GLU A 170 -19.27 -10.71 -1.74
CA GLU A 170 -19.79 -11.15 -3.05
C GLU A 170 -21.00 -10.35 -3.53
N HIS A 171 -21.76 -9.73 -2.62
CA HIS A 171 -22.90 -8.87 -2.95
C HIS A 171 -22.49 -7.48 -3.45
N PHE A 172 -21.20 -7.15 -3.40
CA PHE A 172 -20.68 -5.85 -3.72
C PHE A 172 -19.83 -5.87 -5.00
N THR A 173 -19.66 -4.70 -5.61
CA THR A 173 -18.72 -4.45 -6.69
C THR A 173 -17.97 -3.16 -6.44
N SER A 174 -16.81 -3.00 -7.08
CA SER A 174 -15.95 -1.83 -6.98
C SER A 174 -16.15 -0.92 -8.18
N LEU A 175 -16.39 0.36 -7.92
CA LEU A 175 -16.42 1.43 -8.93
C LEU A 175 -15.11 2.24 -8.94
N PHE A 176 -14.03 1.70 -8.36
CA PHE A 176 -12.76 2.42 -8.24
C PHE A 176 -12.16 2.74 -9.61
N ALA A 177 -12.18 1.76 -10.52
CA ALA A 177 -11.70 1.91 -11.89
C ALA A 177 -12.45 2.97 -12.71
N GLN A 178 -13.71 3.25 -12.37
CA GLN A 178 -14.55 4.21 -13.10
C GLN A 178 -14.56 5.60 -12.43
N LYS A 179 -14.58 5.66 -11.09
CA LYS A 179 -14.76 6.92 -10.35
C LYS A 179 -13.47 7.56 -9.87
N VAL A 180 -12.38 6.80 -9.75
CA VAL A 180 -11.14 7.26 -9.11
C VAL A 180 -9.95 7.11 -10.04
N ALA A 181 -9.67 5.88 -10.49
CA ALA A 181 -8.48 5.56 -11.26
C ALA A 181 -8.25 6.39 -12.54
N PRO A 182 -9.28 6.82 -13.30
CA PRO A 182 -9.08 7.61 -14.51
C PRO A 182 -8.46 9.00 -14.25
N TYR A 183 -8.55 9.46 -12.99
CA TYR A 183 -8.04 10.76 -12.55
C TYR A 183 -6.71 10.64 -11.80
N ALA A 184 -6.24 9.42 -11.51
CA ALA A 184 -5.04 9.18 -10.71
C ALA A 184 -3.77 9.30 -11.55
N SER A 185 -2.79 10.05 -11.06
CA SER A 185 -1.42 10.02 -11.58
C SER A 185 -0.57 8.96 -10.87
N VAL A 186 -0.76 8.82 -9.56
CA VAL A 186 -0.08 7.82 -8.74
C VAL A 186 -1.10 7.20 -7.78
N ILE A 187 -1.09 5.87 -7.64
CA ILE A 187 -1.90 5.15 -6.66
C ILE A 187 -0.98 4.56 -5.61
N ILE A 188 -1.27 4.81 -4.34
CA ILE A 188 -0.64 4.17 -3.19
C ILE A 188 -1.67 3.22 -2.60
N ASN A 189 -1.47 1.93 -2.86
CA ASN A 189 -2.36 0.90 -2.40
C ASN A 189 -1.97 0.40 -1.01
N GLY A 190 -2.89 0.54 -0.04
CA GLY A 190 -2.68 0.16 1.35
C GLY A 190 -3.88 -0.53 1.98
N ILE A 191 -4.72 -1.20 1.18
CA ILE A 191 -5.92 -1.88 1.68
C ILE A 191 -5.61 -3.30 2.16
N SER A 192 -6.29 -3.73 3.22
CA SER A 192 -6.47 -5.16 3.46
C SER A 192 -7.58 -5.67 2.54
N TRP A 193 -7.23 -6.61 1.67
CA TRP A 193 -8.11 -7.22 0.67
C TRP A 193 -8.32 -8.70 0.99
N PRO A 194 -9.51 -9.10 1.50
CA PRO A 194 -9.86 -10.50 1.66
C PRO A 194 -10.08 -11.19 0.31
N VAL A 195 -9.69 -12.46 0.22
CA VAL A 195 -10.06 -13.34 -0.91
C VAL A 195 -11.59 -13.30 -1.07
N ASN A 196 -12.06 -13.13 -2.31
CA ASN A 196 -13.47 -12.93 -2.71
C ASN A 196 -14.02 -11.50 -2.57
N SER A 197 -13.23 -10.53 -2.10
CA SER A 197 -13.60 -9.12 -2.17
C SER A 197 -13.47 -8.56 -3.60
N PRO A 198 -14.30 -7.59 -4.01
CA PRO A 198 -14.10 -6.88 -5.27
C PRO A 198 -12.69 -6.29 -5.36
N ARG A 199 -12.05 -6.43 -6.52
CA ARG A 199 -10.73 -5.84 -6.79
C ARG A 199 -10.83 -4.33 -6.98
N LEU A 200 -9.74 -3.62 -6.72
CA LEU A 200 -9.64 -2.19 -7.05
C LEU A 200 -9.46 -2.00 -8.55
N LEU A 201 -8.56 -2.79 -9.15
CA LEU A 201 -8.26 -2.75 -10.58
C LEU A 201 -8.09 -4.17 -11.12
N THR A 202 -8.81 -4.47 -12.19
CA THR A 202 -8.64 -5.68 -13.00
C THR A 202 -7.66 -5.44 -14.14
N THR A 203 -7.27 -6.52 -14.81
CA THR A 203 -6.49 -6.48 -16.05
C THR A 203 -7.25 -5.72 -17.16
N ASP A 204 -8.57 -5.86 -17.20
CA ASP A 204 -9.40 -5.16 -18.18
C ASP A 204 -9.53 -3.67 -17.87
N ASP A 205 -9.67 -3.29 -16.59
CA ASP A 205 -9.63 -1.88 -16.19
C ASP A 205 -8.30 -1.22 -16.60
N ALA A 206 -7.18 -1.96 -16.47
CA ALA A 206 -5.88 -1.46 -16.89
C ALA A 206 -5.82 -1.18 -18.41
N LYS A 207 -6.49 -2.00 -19.25
CA LYS A 207 -6.56 -1.77 -20.70
C LYS A 207 -7.21 -0.45 -21.03
N ASP A 208 -8.23 -0.05 -20.27
CA ASP A 208 -8.92 1.23 -20.45
C ASP A 208 -8.08 2.40 -19.90
N LEU A 209 -7.48 2.24 -18.71
CA LEU A 209 -6.72 3.28 -18.03
C LEU A 209 -5.39 3.63 -18.72
N LEU A 210 -4.76 2.65 -19.37
CA LEU A 210 -3.43 2.78 -19.97
C LEU A 210 -3.47 2.96 -21.49
N ARG A 211 -4.67 3.18 -22.06
CA ARG A 211 -4.77 3.57 -23.47
C ARG A 211 -4.02 4.89 -23.72
N PRO A 212 -3.24 4.99 -24.80
CA PRO A 212 -2.63 6.23 -25.22
C PRO A 212 -3.67 7.35 -25.32
N VAL A 213 -3.46 8.44 -24.57
CA VAL A 213 -4.37 9.58 -24.60
C VAL A 213 -3.91 10.57 -25.65
N ASN A 214 -4.61 10.64 -26.78
CA ASN A 214 -4.53 11.79 -27.68
C ASN A 214 -5.39 12.92 -27.09
N ASN A 215 -4.84 13.70 -26.16
CA ASN A 215 -5.54 14.88 -25.62
C ASN A 215 -5.08 16.16 -26.34
N PRO A 216 -5.87 16.73 -27.27
CA PRO A 216 -5.51 17.94 -27.98
C PRO A 216 -5.46 19.19 -27.08
N SER A 217 -6.07 19.14 -25.89
CA SER A 217 -6.09 20.26 -24.94
C SER A 217 -4.79 20.38 -24.13
N LEU A 218 -4.00 19.30 -24.05
CA LEU A 218 -2.68 19.28 -23.38
C LEU A 218 -1.51 19.44 -24.37
N SER A 219 -1.78 19.30 -25.68
CA SER A 219 -0.80 19.50 -26.76
C SER A 219 -0.59 20.99 -27.05
N THR A 220 -0.08 21.73 -26.06
CA THR A 220 0.20 23.18 -26.23
C THR A 220 1.65 23.47 -26.66
N PHE A 221 2.54 22.48 -26.60
CA PHE A 221 3.94 22.65 -27.00
C PHE A 221 4.36 21.57 -28.00
N GLN A 222 4.60 21.98 -29.23
CA GLN A 222 4.95 21.15 -30.38
C GLN A 222 6.25 20.33 -30.21
N ALA A 223 7.06 20.65 -29.19
CA ALA A 223 8.36 20.04 -28.91
C ALA A 223 8.41 19.21 -27.60
N SER A 224 7.30 19.04 -26.87
CA SER A 224 7.27 18.27 -25.63
C SER A 224 6.56 16.93 -25.80
N PRO A 225 7.14 15.80 -25.33
CA PRO A 225 6.55 14.48 -25.51
C PRO A 225 5.26 14.34 -24.69
N GLN A 226 4.13 13.93 -25.27
CA GLN A 226 2.92 13.70 -24.48
C GLN A 226 3.10 12.50 -23.55
N LEU A 227 2.60 12.58 -22.31
CA LEU A 227 2.55 11.41 -21.43
C LEU A 227 1.61 10.35 -22.06
N PRO A 228 1.98 9.06 -22.03
CA PRO A 228 1.18 8.02 -22.69
C PRO A 228 -0.22 7.90 -22.09
N HIS A 229 -0.34 8.03 -20.77
CA HIS A 229 -1.59 8.01 -20.04
C HIS A 229 -1.40 8.75 -18.71
N ARG A 230 -2.51 9.01 -17.99
CA ARG A 230 -2.46 9.76 -16.73
C ARG A 230 -1.82 8.94 -15.60
N LEU A 231 -2.15 7.66 -15.48
CA LEU A 231 -1.68 6.80 -14.39
C LEU A 231 -0.23 6.40 -14.63
N LEU A 232 0.71 7.06 -13.98
CA LEU A 232 2.15 6.87 -14.22
C LEU A 232 2.76 5.79 -13.33
N ALA A 233 2.26 5.65 -12.10
CA ALA A 233 2.84 4.75 -11.13
C ALA A 233 1.82 4.19 -10.11
N ILE A 234 2.07 2.99 -9.62
CA ILE A 234 1.35 2.35 -8.51
C ILE A 234 2.39 1.83 -7.51
N SER A 235 2.26 2.27 -6.26
CA SER A 235 2.92 1.64 -5.12
C SER A 235 1.95 0.68 -4.49
N ASP A 236 2.12 -0.62 -4.73
CA ASP A 236 1.32 -1.65 -4.09
C ASP A 236 1.96 -2.12 -2.78
N VAL A 237 1.69 -1.38 -1.69
CA VAL A 237 2.32 -1.62 -0.39
C VAL A 237 1.78 -2.89 0.29
N THR A 238 0.60 -3.36 -0.14
CA THR A 238 0.03 -4.62 0.36
C THR A 238 0.83 -5.82 -0.12
N ALA A 239 1.56 -5.68 -1.24
CA ALA A 239 2.41 -6.69 -1.84
C ALA A 239 1.73 -8.06 -1.92
N ASP A 240 0.52 -8.05 -2.51
CA ASP A 240 -0.35 -9.22 -2.62
C ASP A 240 -0.48 -9.62 -4.11
N PRO A 241 0.36 -10.54 -4.60
CA PRO A 241 0.37 -10.98 -5.99
C PRO A 241 -1.00 -11.48 -6.47
N GLY A 242 -1.56 -10.83 -7.49
CA GLY A 242 -2.89 -11.14 -8.02
C GLY A 242 -4.03 -10.73 -7.08
N GLY A 243 -3.76 -9.93 -6.06
CA GLY A 243 -4.72 -9.47 -5.07
C GLY A 243 -5.64 -8.36 -5.59
N SER A 244 -5.72 -7.27 -4.82
CA SER A 244 -6.60 -6.13 -5.12
C SER A 244 -6.27 -5.39 -6.42
N ILE A 245 -5.03 -5.48 -6.91
CA ILE A 245 -4.60 -5.00 -8.22
C ILE A 245 -4.19 -6.24 -9.03
N GLU A 246 -5.12 -6.75 -9.84
CA GLU A 246 -5.03 -8.09 -10.45
C GLU A 246 -3.73 -8.34 -11.23
N PHE A 247 -3.27 -7.33 -11.95
CA PHE A 247 -2.15 -7.47 -12.88
C PHE A 247 -0.78 -7.37 -12.21
N VAL A 248 -0.71 -7.05 -10.92
CA VAL A 248 0.51 -7.13 -10.11
C VAL A 248 0.66 -8.60 -9.70
N LYS A 249 1.29 -9.41 -10.55
CA LYS A 249 1.38 -10.88 -10.38
C LYS A 249 2.57 -11.35 -9.55
N GLU A 250 3.46 -10.44 -9.18
CA GLU A 250 4.64 -10.72 -8.37
C GLU A 250 5.09 -9.46 -7.62
N CYS A 251 5.84 -9.67 -6.55
CA CYS A 251 6.41 -8.60 -5.73
C CYS A 251 7.75 -8.15 -6.31
N THR A 252 8.00 -6.84 -6.35
CA THR A 252 9.34 -6.31 -6.62
C THR A 252 10.26 -6.51 -5.41
N ALA A 253 11.57 -6.37 -5.60
CA ALA A 253 12.58 -6.53 -4.56
C ALA A 253 13.32 -5.22 -4.30
N ILE A 254 14.02 -5.07 -3.18
CA ILE A 254 14.71 -3.81 -2.83
C ILE A 254 15.77 -3.42 -3.88
N ASP A 255 16.47 -4.40 -4.44
CA ASP A 255 17.51 -4.24 -5.47
C ASP A 255 16.93 -4.07 -6.89
N THR A 256 15.73 -4.61 -7.14
CA THR A 256 14.95 -4.40 -8.36
C THR A 256 13.56 -3.85 -8.02
N PRO A 257 13.48 -2.59 -7.54
CA PRO A 257 12.28 -2.07 -6.85
C PRO A 257 11.11 -1.77 -7.77
N PHE A 258 11.36 -1.66 -9.07
CA PHE A 258 10.36 -1.27 -10.04
C PHE A 258 10.29 -2.24 -11.21
N CYS A 259 9.08 -2.46 -11.68
CA CYS A 259 8.80 -3.03 -12.99
C CYS A 259 7.78 -2.15 -13.73
N LEU A 260 7.71 -2.29 -15.04
CA LEU A 260 6.71 -1.63 -15.87
C LEU A 260 5.66 -2.65 -16.27
N TYR A 261 4.40 -2.41 -15.93
CA TYR A 261 3.30 -3.24 -16.43
C TYR A 261 2.91 -2.79 -17.83
N ASP A 262 3.15 -3.67 -18.81
CA ASP A 262 2.70 -3.54 -20.19
C ASP A 262 1.35 -4.23 -20.35
N VAL A 263 0.33 -3.42 -20.63
CA VAL A 263 -1.04 -3.86 -20.75
C VAL A 263 -1.34 -4.61 -22.05
N GLU A 264 -0.62 -4.31 -23.13
CA GLU A 264 -0.81 -4.98 -24.43
C GLU A 264 -0.29 -6.42 -24.34
N GLN A 265 0.82 -6.61 -23.64
CA GLN A 265 1.44 -7.93 -23.44
C GLN A 265 0.94 -8.64 -22.17
N ASN A 266 0.19 -7.95 -21.29
CA ASN A 266 -0.21 -8.41 -19.97
C ASN A 266 0.98 -8.98 -19.16
N LYS A 267 2.09 -8.23 -19.14
CA LYS A 267 3.38 -8.65 -18.57
C LYS A 267 4.04 -7.53 -17.78
N LEU A 268 4.72 -7.93 -16.70
CA LEU A 268 5.63 -7.08 -15.96
C LEU A 268 7.01 -7.14 -16.64
N LYS A 269 7.58 -5.97 -16.92
CA LYS A 269 8.89 -5.81 -17.56
C LYS A 269 9.87 -5.18 -16.59
N TYR A 270 11.04 -5.81 -16.44
CA TYR A 270 12.11 -5.35 -15.56
C TYR A 270 13.24 -4.70 -16.36
N GLY A 271 14.06 -3.89 -15.69
CA GLY A 271 15.28 -3.30 -16.25
C GLY A 271 15.08 -2.11 -17.21
N SER A 272 13.84 -1.76 -17.56
CA SER A 272 13.54 -0.55 -18.34
C SER A 272 12.29 0.14 -17.82
N MET A 273 12.34 1.46 -17.76
CA MET A 273 11.21 2.33 -17.45
C MET A 273 10.72 3.10 -18.70
N GLN A 274 11.20 2.74 -19.89
CA GLN A 274 10.80 3.35 -21.15
C GLN A 274 9.56 2.68 -21.74
N GLY A 275 8.88 3.39 -22.64
CA GLY A 275 7.73 2.86 -23.39
C GLY A 275 6.39 2.98 -22.65
N PRO A 276 5.31 2.41 -23.23
CA PRO A 276 3.97 2.45 -22.66
C PRO A 276 3.88 1.57 -21.42
N GLY A 277 3.00 1.92 -20.48
CA GLY A 277 2.76 1.14 -19.27
C GLY A 277 2.87 1.94 -17.98
N VAL A 278 2.48 1.31 -16.89
CA VAL A 278 2.47 1.90 -15.54
C VAL A 278 3.62 1.34 -14.71
N LEU A 279 4.34 2.21 -14.01
CA LEU A 279 5.41 1.81 -13.10
C LEU A 279 4.80 1.14 -11.86
N ILE A 280 5.25 -0.05 -11.50
CA ILE A 280 4.81 -0.79 -10.32
C ILE A 280 5.95 -0.88 -9.31
N CYS A 281 5.64 -0.62 -8.04
CA CYS A 281 6.50 -0.89 -6.90
C CYS A 281 5.70 -1.72 -5.89
N SER A 282 6.07 -2.98 -5.68
CA SER A 282 5.33 -3.96 -4.86
C SER A 282 6.26 -4.72 -3.90
N ILE A 283 7.22 -4.03 -3.27
CA ILE A 283 8.18 -4.63 -2.34
C ILE A 283 7.45 -5.15 -1.10
N ASN A 284 7.59 -6.45 -0.79
CA ASN A 284 6.86 -7.11 0.30
C ASN A 284 7.44 -6.85 1.71
N ASN A 285 8.65 -6.30 1.79
CA ASN A 285 9.34 -6.01 3.03
C ASN A 285 9.70 -4.51 3.15
N MET A 286 8.81 -3.62 2.68
CA MET A 286 8.97 -2.15 2.72
C MET A 286 9.61 -1.60 4.02
N PRO A 287 9.18 -2.02 5.24
CA PRO A 287 9.73 -1.46 6.48
C PRO A 287 11.23 -1.67 6.66
N THR A 288 11.80 -2.73 6.06
CA THR A 288 13.23 -3.05 6.20
C THR A 288 14.15 -2.00 5.57
N GLN A 289 13.61 -1.14 4.71
CA GLN A 289 14.35 -0.03 4.11
C GLN A 289 14.53 1.16 5.06
N LEU A 290 13.81 1.18 6.18
CA LEU A 290 13.93 2.17 7.27
C LEU A 290 14.06 1.43 8.61
N PRO A 291 15.13 0.63 8.80
CA PRO A 291 15.21 -0.34 9.89
C PRO A 291 15.23 0.32 11.28
N LEU A 292 15.85 1.50 11.42
CA LEU A 292 15.87 2.23 12.68
C LEU A 292 14.45 2.58 13.13
N GLU A 293 13.70 3.27 12.28
CA GLU A 293 12.34 3.70 12.59
C GLU A 293 11.35 2.53 12.65
N ALA A 294 11.55 1.49 11.82
CA ALA A 294 10.76 0.26 11.91
C ALA A 294 10.91 -0.41 13.27
N THR A 295 12.14 -0.57 13.76
CA THR A 295 12.40 -1.21 15.05
C THR A 295 11.95 -0.36 16.23
N GLU A 296 12.21 0.95 16.22
CA GLU A 296 11.74 1.85 17.28
C GLU A 296 10.21 1.88 17.35
N PHE A 297 9.53 2.00 16.20
CA PHE A 297 8.07 2.02 16.14
C PHE A 297 7.47 0.70 16.60
N PHE A 298 7.91 -0.43 16.03
CA PHE A 298 7.43 -1.76 16.42
C PHE A 298 7.70 -2.05 17.89
N GLY A 299 8.89 -1.70 18.39
CA GLY A 299 9.25 -1.83 19.79
C GLY A 299 8.32 -1.04 20.71
N SER A 300 7.97 0.20 20.35
CA SER A 300 7.04 1.01 21.15
C SER A 300 5.62 0.44 21.19
N LEU A 301 5.17 -0.24 20.12
CA LEU A 301 3.89 -0.94 20.09
C LEU A 301 3.91 -2.25 20.88
N LEU A 302 5.02 -2.98 20.85
CA LEU A 302 5.16 -4.29 21.49
C LEU A 302 5.44 -4.17 23.00
N LEU A 303 6.20 -3.17 23.42
CA LEU A 303 6.68 -3.00 24.80
C LEU A 303 5.57 -3.11 25.88
N PRO A 304 4.36 -2.56 25.70
CA PRO A 304 3.26 -2.72 26.66
C PRO A 304 2.89 -4.19 26.93
N TYR A 305 3.01 -5.06 25.92
CA TYR A 305 2.66 -6.49 26.02
C TYR A 305 3.82 -7.35 26.54
N ILE A 306 5.06 -6.86 26.46
CA ILE A 306 6.24 -7.62 26.93
C ILE A 306 6.12 -7.97 28.42
N TYR A 307 5.68 -7.03 29.26
CA TYR A 307 5.54 -7.29 30.70
C TYR A 307 4.56 -8.40 31.02
N ASP A 308 3.50 -8.52 30.24
CA ASP A 308 2.49 -9.56 30.35
C ASP A 308 3.01 -10.91 29.83
N ILE A 309 3.68 -10.91 28.67
CA ILE A 309 4.36 -12.09 28.12
C ILE A 309 5.40 -12.65 29.11
N LEU A 310 6.15 -11.79 29.81
CA LEU A 310 7.16 -12.18 30.79
C LEU A 310 6.57 -12.87 32.04
N GLN A 311 5.26 -12.73 32.31
CA GLN A 311 4.59 -13.48 33.39
C GLN A 311 4.34 -14.95 33.02
N SER A 312 4.62 -15.35 31.78
CA SER A 312 4.46 -16.72 31.31
C SER A 312 5.41 -17.68 32.01
N ASP A 313 4.84 -18.62 32.77
CA ASP A 313 5.53 -19.75 33.40
C ASP A 313 5.14 -21.05 32.68
N ILE A 314 6.12 -21.74 32.11
CA ILE A 314 5.89 -22.99 31.37
C ILE A 314 5.51 -24.16 32.29
N ASN A 315 5.79 -24.06 33.59
CA ASN A 315 5.46 -25.11 34.57
C ASN A 315 4.01 -25.02 35.06
N LYS A 316 3.32 -23.92 34.76
CA LYS A 316 1.92 -23.71 35.09
C LYS A 316 1.04 -23.97 33.88
N SER A 317 -0.18 -24.44 34.13
CA SER A 317 -1.20 -24.60 33.10
C SER A 317 -1.49 -23.25 32.45
N PHE A 318 -1.79 -23.23 31.16
CA PHE A 318 -2.13 -22.01 30.42
C PHE A 318 -3.31 -21.29 31.05
N GLU A 319 -4.30 -22.04 31.56
CA GLU A 319 -5.50 -21.50 32.21
C GLU A 319 -5.22 -20.83 33.57
N GLU A 320 -4.07 -21.13 34.20
CA GLU A 320 -3.65 -20.51 35.46
C GLU A 320 -3.01 -19.13 35.27
N HIS A 321 -2.75 -18.72 34.02
CA HIS A 321 -2.16 -17.43 33.71
C HIS A 321 -3.24 -16.35 33.57
N SER A 322 -2.92 -15.15 34.06
CA SER A 322 -3.79 -13.98 33.92
C SER A 322 -3.25 -13.03 32.85
N PHE A 323 -3.11 -13.54 31.62
CA PHE A 323 -2.71 -12.71 30.48
C PHE A 323 -3.78 -11.68 30.15
N THR A 324 -3.37 -10.57 29.57
CA THR A 324 -4.27 -9.66 28.86
C THR A 324 -4.93 -10.38 27.69
N HIS A 325 -6.12 -9.90 27.29
CA HIS A 325 -6.87 -10.49 26.18
C HIS A 325 -6.05 -10.58 24.89
N GLU A 326 -5.26 -9.54 24.62
CA GLU A 326 -4.41 -9.40 23.45
C GLU A 326 -3.29 -10.45 23.42
N VAL A 327 -2.65 -10.71 24.57
CA VAL A 327 -1.57 -11.69 24.67
C VAL A 327 -2.13 -13.11 24.71
N GLU A 328 -3.19 -13.37 25.48
CA GLU A 328 -3.83 -14.69 25.55
C GLU A 328 -4.24 -15.18 24.16
N LYS A 329 -4.88 -14.30 23.37
CA LYS A 329 -5.29 -14.64 22.01
C LYS A 329 -4.14 -14.83 21.02
N ALA A 330 -2.98 -14.25 21.31
CA ALA A 330 -1.78 -14.36 20.49
C ALA A 330 -1.01 -15.67 20.72
N VAL A 331 -1.36 -16.45 21.76
CA VAL A 331 -0.71 -17.73 22.06
C VAL A 331 -1.26 -18.80 21.12
N ILE A 332 -0.43 -19.32 20.21
CA ILE A 332 -0.82 -20.35 19.24
C ILE A 332 -0.75 -21.75 19.85
N THR A 333 0.33 -22.04 20.58
CA THR A 333 0.59 -23.35 21.19
C THR A 333 0.85 -23.20 22.68
N SER A 334 0.44 -24.19 23.48
CA SER A 334 0.82 -24.34 24.89
C SER A 334 0.55 -25.79 25.30
N GLU A 335 1.33 -26.36 26.23
CA GLU A 335 1.13 -27.74 26.73
C GLU A 335 1.13 -28.81 25.62
N GLY A 336 1.96 -28.63 24.60
CA GLY A 336 2.06 -29.55 23.46
C GLY A 336 0.81 -29.62 22.58
N LYS A 337 -0.14 -28.69 22.72
CA LYS A 337 -1.37 -28.58 21.94
C LYS A 337 -1.55 -27.18 21.35
N LEU A 338 -2.41 -27.09 20.33
CA LEU A 338 -2.93 -25.80 19.86
C LEU A 338 -3.86 -25.21 20.92
N THR A 339 -3.85 -23.89 21.08
CA THR A 339 -4.85 -23.21 21.92
C THR A 339 -6.17 -23.06 21.16
N LYS A 340 -7.25 -22.79 21.89
CA LYS A 340 -8.63 -22.75 21.38
C LYS A 340 -8.83 -21.93 20.09
N ASN A 341 -8.17 -20.79 19.96
CA ASN A 341 -8.33 -19.92 18.78
C ASN A 341 -7.70 -20.50 17.51
N PHE A 342 -6.80 -21.48 17.66
CA PHE A 342 -6.01 -22.04 16.57
C PHE A 342 -6.31 -23.52 16.32
N GLU A 343 -7.31 -24.10 17.01
CA GLU A 343 -7.73 -25.50 16.81
C GLU A 343 -8.14 -25.79 15.35
N ILE A 344 -8.68 -24.78 14.64
CA ILE A 344 -9.03 -24.84 13.21
C ILE A 344 -7.85 -25.26 12.32
N ILE A 345 -6.60 -25.02 12.75
CA ILE A 345 -5.41 -25.46 12.01
C ILE A 345 -5.40 -26.99 11.89
N THR A 346 -5.93 -27.71 12.87
CA THR A 346 -6.05 -29.18 12.82
C THR A 346 -6.97 -29.61 11.67
N ASP A 347 -8.11 -28.95 11.51
CA ASP A 347 -9.06 -29.25 10.44
C ASP A 347 -8.46 -28.90 9.07
N LEU A 348 -7.80 -27.74 8.96
CA LEU A 348 -7.11 -27.32 7.74
C LEU A 348 -5.97 -28.28 7.34
N ARG A 349 -5.30 -28.89 8.33
CA ARG A 349 -4.28 -29.93 8.11
C ARG A 349 -4.87 -31.26 7.66
N ALA A 350 -6.11 -31.57 8.00
CA ALA A 350 -6.76 -32.83 7.59
C ALA A 350 -7.31 -32.75 6.15
N GLN A 351 -7.53 -31.54 5.64
CA GLN A 351 -8.07 -31.28 4.30
C GLN A 351 -6.98 -31.20 3.20
N ASN A 352 -5.70 -31.12 3.59
CA ASN A 352 -4.53 -31.04 2.71
C ASN A 352 -3.55 -32.17 3.03
#